data_AF-J3AAX7-F1
#
_entry.id   AF-J3AAX7-F1
#
_cell.length_a   1.000
_cell.length_b   1.000
_cell.length_c   1.000
_cell.angle_alpha   90.00
_cell.angle_beta   90.00
_cell.angle_gamma   90.00
#
_symmetry.space_group_name_H-M   'P 1'
#
loop_
_entity.id
_entity.type
_entity.pdbx_description
1 polymer ?
#
loop_
_entity_poly.entity_id
_entity_poly.type
_entity_poly.pdbx_seq_one_letter_code
_entity_poly.pdbx_strand_id
1 'polypeptide(L)'
;MSMPTIPNITPEIILKRNEVLNLLLTSIALEEIGLSHIINTEGEKIQKIVKEQCLSLNDALALNDSVERMLRNVIKTEMLLQFRLEDIIKLEQMQNNHDQQHDDLPDLPDLPCL
;
A
#
# COMPACT_ATOMS: atom_id res chain seq x y z
N MET A 1 -30.93 21.46 29.48
CA MET A 1 -29.46 21.35 29.25
C MET A 1 -29.24 21.56 27.75
N SER A 2 -28.44 22.56 27.36
CA SER A 2 -28.11 22.82 25.95
C SER A 2 -27.05 21.83 25.47
N MET A 3 -27.22 21.31 24.25
CA MET A 3 -26.22 20.47 23.58
C MET A 3 -24.90 21.26 23.45
N PRO A 4 -23.72 20.67 23.71
CA PRO A 4 -22.46 21.34 23.41
C PRO A 4 -22.34 21.59 21.91
N THR A 5 -22.00 22.83 21.54
CA THR A 5 -21.73 23.21 20.15
C THR A 5 -20.36 22.67 19.76
N ILE A 6 -20.32 21.67 18.87
CA ILE A 6 -19.06 21.19 18.30
C ILE A 6 -18.57 22.27 17.32
N PRO A 7 -17.35 22.81 17.49
CA PRO A 7 -16.81 23.79 16.56
C PRO A 7 -16.67 23.15 15.17
N ASN A 8 -17.01 23.92 14.13
CA ASN A 8 -16.82 23.49 12.75
C ASN A 8 -15.32 23.50 12.43
N ILE A 9 -14.71 22.32 12.38
CA ILE A 9 -13.34 22.11 11.92
C ILE A 9 -13.37 21.81 10.43
N THR A 10 -12.77 22.67 9.61
CA THR A 10 -12.49 22.38 8.20
C THR A 10 -11.02 21.97 8.11
N PRO A 11 -10.69 20.66 8.01
CA PRO A 11 -9.30 20.25 7.91
C PRO A 11 -8.74 20.69 6.56
N GLU A 12 -7.79 21.62 6.59
CA GLU A 12 -7.05 22.06 5.40
C GLU A 12 -5.84 21.12 5.23
N ILE A 13 -5.98 20.11 4.38
CA ILE A 13 -4.93 19.13 4.11
C ILE A 13 -4.13 19.59 2.91
N ILE A 14 -2.99 20.25 3.16
CA ILE A 14 -2.04 20.66 2.12
C ILE A 14 -0.92 19.62 2.06
N LEU A 15 -0.95 18.75 1.05
CA LEU A 15 0.07 17.71 0.83
C LEU A 15 0.94 18.08 -0.36
N LYS A 16 2.26 17.92 -0.18
CA LYS A 16 3.22 17.94 -1.27
C LYS A 16 3.18 16.60 -2.02
N ARG A 17 3.61 16.62 -3.28
CA ARG A 17 3.63 15.44 -4.16
C ARG A 17 4.37 14.25 -3.54
N ASN A 18 5.54 14.49 -2.95
CA ASN A 18 6.36 13.48 -2.27
C ASN A 18 5.66 12.87 -1.04
N GLU A 19 4.90 13.68 -0.29
CA GLU A 19 4.11 13.19 0.85
C GLU A 19 2.98 12.27 0.36
N VAL A 20 2.33 12.61 -0.76
CA VAL A 20 1.34 11.73 -1.39
C VAL A 20 1.95 10.42 -1.85
N LEU A 21 3.15 10.43 -2.47
CA LEU A 21 3.85 9.20 -2.88
C LEU A 21 4.16 8.32 -1.67
N ASN A 22 4.68 8.89 -0.59
CA ASN A 22 4.95 8.16 0.65
C ASN A 22 3.68 7.55 1.26
N LEU A 23 2.55 8.28 1.22
CA LEU A 23 1.26 7.76 1.70
C LEU A 23 0.76 6.61 0.82
N LEU A 24 0.93 6.68 -0.51
CA LEU A 24 0.58 5.60 -1.41
C LEU A 24 1.45 4.36 -1.18
N LEU A 25 2.76 4.52 -1.02
CA LEU A 25 3.68 3.42 -0.66
C LEU A 25 3.31 2.81 0.70
N THR A 26 2.97 3.67 1.67
CA THR A 26 2.50 3.21 2.99
C THR A 26 1.20 2.41 2.87
N SER A 27 0.29 2.82 1.99
CA SER A 27 -0.96 2.08 1.78
C SER A 27 -0.73 0.67 1.23
N ILE A 28 0.24 0.49 0.32
CA ILE A 28 0.67 -0.82 -0.17
C ILE A 28 1.26 -1.64 0.99
N ALA A 29 2.19 -1.05 1.76
CA ALA A 29 2.80 -1.75 2.89
C ALA A 29 1.77 -2.20 3.94
N LEU A 30 0.72 -1.41 4.20
CA LEU A 30 -0.36 -1.80 5.10
C LEU A 30 -1.21 -2.95 4.55
N GLU A 31 -1.45 -2.98 3.24
CA GLU A 31 -2.18 -4.08 2.59
C GLU A 31 -1.36 -5.38 2.64
N GLU A 32 -0.06 -5.32 2.38
CA GLU A 32 0.91 -6.42 2.52
C GLU A 32 0.95 -6.99 3.96
N ILE A 33 0.98 -6.12 4.97
CA ILE A 33 0.88 -6.53 6.38
C ILE A 33 -0.44 -7.28 6.62
N GLY A 34 -1.56 -6.79 6.10
CA GLY A 34 -2.84 -7.47 6.18
C GLY A 34 -2.83 -8.87 5.53
N LEU A 35 -2.23 -8.99 4.35
CA LEU A 35 -2.08 -10.27 3.64
C LEU A 35 -1.19 -11.25 4.43
N SER A 36 -0.12 -10.78 5.06
CA SER A 36 0.72 -11.61 5.91
C SER A 36 -0.04 -12.22 7.09
N HIS A 37 -0.95 -11.45 7.71
CA HIS A 37 -1.80 -11.94 8.79
C HIS A 37 -2.77 -13.01 8.30
N ILE A 38 -3.35 -12.82 7.12
CA ILE A 38 -4.21 -13.83 6.48
C ILE A 38 -3.45 -15.14 6.29
N ILE A 39 -2.24 -15.09 5.71
CA ILE A 39 -1.42 -16.29 5.49
C ILE A 39 -1.12 -16.98 6.82
N ASN A 40 -0.75 -16.21 7.85
CA ASN A 40 -0.49 -16.76 9.17
C ASN A 40 -1.72 -17.43 9.79
N THR A 41 -2.89 -16.79 9.72
CA THR A 41 -4.15 -17.35 10.21
C THR A 41 -4.53 -18.64 9.48
N GLU A 42 -4.30 -18.73 8.17
CA GLU A 42 -4.48 -19.97 7.41
C GLU A 42 -3.53 -21.07 7.90
N GLY A 43 -2.28 -20.72 8.21
CA GLY A 43 -1.30 -21.64 8.82
C GLY A 43 -1.72 -22.12 10.22
N GLU A 44 -2.18 -21.22 11.08
CA GLU A 44 -2.70 -21.56 12.42
C GLU A 44 -3.94 -22.46 12.33
N LYS A 45 -4.83 -22.21 11.37
CA LYS A 45 -6.00 -23.05 11.09
C LYS A 45 -5.58 -24.48 10.76
N ILE A 46 -4.61 -24.67 9.88
CA ILE A 46 -4.07 -26.00 9.55
C ILE A 46 -3.50 -26.68 10.79
N GLN A 47 -2.64 -25.98 11.54
CA GLN A 47 -2.02 -26.53 12.75
C GLN A 47 -3.04 -26.95 13.81
N LYS A 48 -4.12 -26.16 13.97
CA LYS A 48 -5.20 -26.48 14.92
C LYS A 48 -5.92 -27.75 14.51
N ILE A 49 -6.29 -27.87 13.23
CA ILE A 49 -7.05 -29.01 12.73
C ILE A 49 -6.20 -30.29 12.73
N VAL A 50 -4.90 -30.21 12.38
CA VAL A 50 -3.99 -31.37 12.43
C VAL A 50 -3.80 -31.89 13.86
N LYS A 51 -3.93 -31.04 14.88
CA LYS A 51 -3.86 -31.46 16.29
C LYS A 51 -5.14 -32.15 16.78
N GLU A 52 -6.25 -32.05 16.06
CA GLU A 52 -7.51 -32.70 16.43
C GLU A 52 -7.45 -34.20 16.07
N GLN A 53 -7.68 -35.06 17.07
CA GLN A 53 -7.52 -36.52 16.94
C GLN A 53 -8.51 -37.20 15.96
N CYS A 54 -9.56 -36.50 15.51
CA CYS A 54 -10.66 -37.04 14.72
C CYS A 54 -10.83 -36.33 13.37
N LEU A 55 -9.75 -36.05 12.65
CA LEU A 55 -9.83 -35.49 11.31
C LEU A 55 -10.18 -36.57 10.28
N SER A 56 -11.31 -36.44 9.58
CA SER A 56 -11.62 -37.33 8.45
C SER A 56 -10.81 -36.93 7.21
N LEU A 57 -10.55 -37.88 6.31
CA LEU A 57 -9.88 -37.60 5.04
C LEU A 57 -10.62 -36.53 4.22
N ASN A 58 -11.96 -36.55 4.24
CA ASN A 58 -12.78 -35.58 3.51
C ASN A 58 -12.61 -34.17 4.10
N ASP A 59 -12.53 -34.04 5.42
CA ASP A 59 -12.31 -32.76 6.08
C ASP A 59 -10.91 -32.21 5.77
N ALA A 60 -9.90 -33.09 5.72
CA ALA A 60 -8.53 -32.72 5.34
C ALA A 60 -8.45 -32.20 3.89
N LEU A 61 -9.12 -32.88 2.95
CA LEU A 61 -9.19 -32.43 1.56
C LEU A 61 -9.94 -31.11 1.42
N ALA A 62 -11.09 -30.98 2.08
CA ALA A 62 -11.88 -29.74 2.06
C ALA A 62 -11.10 -28.55 2.67
N LEU A 63 -10.34 -28.79 3.74
CA LEU A 63 -9.43 -27.81 4.33
C LEU A 63 -8.36 -27.39 3.33
N ASN A 64 -7.67 -28.35 2.72
CA ASN A 64 -6.61 -28.08 1.75
C ASN A 64 -7.13 -27.25 0.57
N ASP A 65 -8.27 -27.63 -0.01
CA ASP A 65 -8.87 -26.89 -1.11
C ASP A 65 -9.27 -25.45 -0.69
N SER A 66 -9.70 -25.28 0.56
CA SER A 66 -10.04 -23.97 1.12
C SER A 66 -8.79 -23.08 1.27
N VAL A 67 -7.71 -23.63 1.83
CA VAL A 67 -6.43 -22.92 1.97
C VAL A 67 -5.86 -22.58 0.59
N GLU A 68 -5.88 -23.53 -0.35
CA GLU A 68 -5.41 -23.30 -1.72
C GLU A 68 -6.16 -22.15 -2.39
N ARG A 69 -7.49 -22.11 -2.28
CA ARG A 69 -8.30 -20.99 -2.78
C ARG A 69 -7.92 -19.67 -2.12
N MET A 70 -7.67 -19.67 -0.81
CA MET A 70 -7.26 -18.46 -0.10
C MET A 70 -5.90 -17.96 -0.59
N LEU A 71 -4.90 -18.84 -0.72
CA LEU A 71 -3.58 -18.50 -1.23
C LEU A 71 -3.63 -18.00 -2.68
N ARG A 72 -4.47 -18.60 -3.53
CA ARG A 72 -4.70 -18.09 -4.90
C ARG A 72 -5.29 -16.69 -4.90
N ASN A 73 -6.14 -16.35 -3.93
CA ASN A 73 -6.69 -15.01 -3.81
C ASN A 73 -5.63 -14.02 -3.31
N VAL A 74 -4.81 -14.41 -2.31
CA VAL A 74 -3.67 -13.60 -1.85
C VAL A 74 -2.74 -13.27 -3.02
N ILE A 75 -2.33 -14.27 -3.81
CA ILE A 75 -1.46 -14.05 -4.98
C ILE A 75 -2.08 -13.07 -6.00
N LYS A 76 -3.39 -13.11 -6.23
CA LYS A 76 -4.06 -12.15 -7.12
C LYS A 76 -4.02 -10.73 -6.56
N THR A 77 -4.16 -10.57 -5.24
CA THR A 77 -4.03 -9.27 -4.59
C THR A 77 -2.60 -8.76 -4.67
N GLU A 78 -1.60 -9.60 -4.42
CA GLU A 78 -0.17 -9.28 -4.57
C GLU A 78 0.14 -8.78 -6.00
N MET A 79 -0.41 -9.43 -7.03
CA MET A 79 -0.27 -8.97 -8.43
C MET A 79 -0.86 -7.56 -8.63
N LEU A 80 -2.01 -7.25 -8.01
CA LEU A 80 -2.61 -5.93 -8.10
C LEU A 80 -1.79 -4.87 -7.34
N LEU A 81 -1.25 -5.23 -6.17
CA LEU A 81 -0.35 -4.39 -5.39
C LEU A 81 0.94 -4.09 -6.16
N GLN A 82 1.49 -5.09 -6.85
CA GLN A 82 2.64 -4.90 -7.73
C GLN A 82 2.34 -3.86 -8.83
N PHE A 83 1.20 -3.95 -9.51
CA PHE A 83 0.85 -2.95 -10.54
C PHE A 83 0.75 -1.53 -9.97
N ARG A 84 0.16 -1.37 -8.76
CA ARG A 84 0.12 -0.07 -8.09
C ARG A 84 1.51 0.44 -7.75
N LEU A 85 2.39 -0.43 -7.26
CA LEU A 85 3.77 -0.08 -6.94
C LEU A 85 4.53 0.39 -8.18
N GLU A 86 4.41 -0.35 -9.29
CA GLU A 86 5.02 0.03 -10.57
C GLU A 86 4.55 1.39 -11.06
N ASP A 87 3.26 1.69 -10.92
CA ASP A 87 2.71 2.99 -11.30
C ASP A 87 3.21 4.13 -10.39
N ILE A 88 3.34 3.89 -9.08
CA ILE A 88 3.93 4.87 -8.15
C ILE A 88 5.40 5.15 -8.51
N ILE A 89 6.18 4.11 -8.81
CA ILE A 89 7.58 4.26 -9.23
C ILE A 89 7.68 5.08 -10.52
N LYS A 90 6.81 4.85 -11.51
CA LYS A 90 6.76 5.67 -12.74
C LYS A 90 6.45 7.13 -12.43
N LEU A 91 5.52 7.39 -11.50
CA LEU A 91 5.15 8.76 -11.10
C LEU A 91 6.31 9.49 -10.42
N GLU A 92 7.11 8.80 -9.60
CA GLU A 92 8.32 9.35 -8.97
C GLU A 92 9.39 9.69 -10.02
N GLN A 93 9.62 8.81 -11.00
CA GLN A 93 10.59 9.05 -12.08
C GLN A 93 10.23 10.24 -12.97
N MET A 94 8.93 10.41 -13.29
CA MET A 94 8.46 11.58 -14.03
C MET A 94 8.70 12.90 -13.29
N GLN A 95 8.70 12.87 -11.95
CA GLN A 95 8.99 14.06 -11.14
C GLN A 95 10.47 14.45 -11.23
N ASN A 96 11.38 13.49 -11.05
CA ASN A 96 12.81 13.75 -11.06
C ASN A 96 13.30 14.36 -12.39
N ASN A 97 12.66 14.03 -13.51
CA ASN A 97 12.97 14.62 -14.81
C ASN A 97 12.54 16.08 -14.94
N HIS A 98 11.50 16.52 -14.22
CA HIS A 98 11.05 17.92 -14.23
C HIS A 98 11.90 18.82 -13.34
N ASP A 99 12.45 18.29 -12.25
CA ASP A 99 13.35 19.03 -11.36
C ASP A 99 14.73 19.31 -12.00
N GLN A 100 15.12 18.57 -13.05
CA GLN A 100 16.38 18.79 -13.78
C GLN A 100 16.31 19.87 -14.88
N GLN A 101 15.14 20.41 -15.19
CA GLN A 101 14.95 21.32 -16.34
C GLN A 101 14.99 22.81 -15.97
N HIS A 102 15.29 23.14 -14.72
CA HIS A 102 15.28 24.51 -14.20
C HIS A 102 16.67 25.12 -13.88
N ASP A 103 17.76 24.36 -14.06
CA ASP A 103 19.13 24.79 -13.73
C ASP A 103 19.96 25.29 -14.95
N ASP A 104 19.41 25.26 -16.16
CA ASP A 104 20.11 25.69 -17.40
C ASP A 104 19.72 27.11 -17.85
N LEU A 105 19.67 28.10 -16.95
CA LEU A 105 19.68 29.50 -17.36
C LEU A 105 21.12 30.01 -17.35
N PRO A 106 21.72 30.39 -18.50
CA PRO A 106 23.07 30.96 -18.49
C PRO A 106 23.03 32.29 -17.72
N ASP A 107 23.89 32.42 -16.71
CA ASP A 107 24.12 33.68 -16.00
C ASP A 107 24.32 34.79 -17.02
N LEU A 108 23.35 35.70 -17.10
CA LEU A 108 23.46 36.90 -17.92
C LEU A 108 24.53 37.78 -17.26
N PRO A 109 25.61 38.17 -17.98
CA PRO A 109 26.63 39.00 -17.38
C PRO A 109 26.02 40.34 -16.97
N ASP A 110 26.26 40.73 -15.72
CA ASP A 110 25.81 42.01 -15.17
C ASP A 110 26.23 43.16 -16.10
N LEU A 111 25.23 43.77 -16.73
CA LEU A 111 25.44 44.96 -17.54
C LEU A 111 25.68 46.13 -16.58
N PRO A 112 26.80 46.88 -16.67
CA PRO A 112 26.99 48.05 -15.83
C PRO A 112 25.92 49.08 -16.18
N CYS A 113 25.15 49.50 -15.17
CA CYS A 113 24.20 50.60 -15.29
C CYS A 113 24.91 51.85 -15.81
N LEU A 114 24.45 52.39 -16.95
CA LEU A 114 24.78 53.73 -17.44
C LEU A 114 23.78 54.75 -16.90
#